data_AF-A0A1F2XJ58-F1
#
_entry.id   AF-A0A1F2XJ58-F1
#
_cell.length_a   1.000
_cell.length_b   1.000
_cell.length_c   1.000
_cell.angle_alpha   90.00
_cell.angle_beta   90.00
_cell.angle_gamma   90.00
#
_symmetry.space_group_name_H-M   'P 1'
#
loop_
_entity.id
_entity.type
_entity.pdbx_description
1 polymer ?
#
loop_
_entity_poly.entity_id
_entity_poly.type
_entity_poly.pdbx_seq_one_letter_code
_entity_poly.pdbx_strand_id
1 'polypeptide(L)' 'MEEDTHSPLYERGVSCHQCYLVTSPEKKAAARERQHQEDLARSRGKKHIGALMSSSTTSPF' A
#
# COMPACT_ATOMS: atom_id res chain seq x y z
N MET A 1 5.68 -4.79 -21.92
CA MET A 1 7.08 -5.01 -21.53
C MET A 1 7.11 -5.23 -20.03
N GLU A 2 6.76 -6.45 -19.69
CA GLU A 2 6.62 -7.03 -18.35
C GLU A 2 7.96 -7.19 -17.60
N GLU A 3 9.02 -6.49 -18.00
CA GLU A 3 10.40 -6.70 -17.50
C GLU A 3 10.70 -5.91 -16.22
N ASP A 4 9.89 -4.89 -15.89
CA ASP A 4 10.07 -4.06 -14.70
C ASP A 4 9.77 -4.82 -13.40
N THR A 5 8.91 -5.83 -13.43
CA THR A 5 8.54 -6.64 -12.26
C THR A 5 9.41 -7.88 -12.05
N HIS A 6 10.21 -8.26 -13.06
CA HIS A 6 11.11 -9.43 -13.02
C HIS A 6 12.54 -9.07 -12.65
N SER A 7 12.86 -7.78 -12.56
CA SER A 7 14.20 -7.33 -12.16
C SER A 7 14.47 -7.65 -10.68
N PRO A 8 15.69 -8.09 -10.32
CA PRO A 8 16.06 -8.31 -8.91
C PRO A 8 16.05 -7.02 -8.08
N LEU A 9 15.97 -5.87 -8.75
CA LEU A 9 15.89 -4.53 -8.17
C LEU A 9 14.45 -4.06 -7.92
N TYR A 10 13.45 -4.83 -8.37
CA TYR A 10 12.04 -4.51 -8.19
C TYR A 10 11.59 -4.88 -6.78
N GLU A 11 11.09 -3.89 -6.05
CA GLU A 11 10.45 -4.08 -4.76
C GLU A 11 9.14 -3.29 -4.77
N ARG A 12 8.01 -4.02 -4.77
CA ARG A 12 6.67 -3.45 -4.90
C ARG A 12 6.42 -2.38 -3.82
N GLY A 13 6.12 -1.16 -4.24
CA GLY A 13 5.91 -0.01 -3.35
C GLY A 13 7.18 0.68 -2.86
N VAL A 14 8.36 0.17 -3.22
CA VAL A 14 9.66 0.71 -2.77
C VAL A 14 10.50 1.21 -3.95
N SER A 15 10.71 0.40 -4.98
CA SER A 15 11.44 0.80 -6.18
C SER A 15 11.14 -0.10 -7.39
N CYS A 16 11.00 0.50 -8.58
CA CYS A 16 11.07 -0.21 -9.86
C CYS A 16 12.50 -0.23 -10.41
N HIS A 17 12.74 -0.89 -11.55
CA HIS A 17 14.08 -1.01 -12.14
C HIS A 17 14.68 0.39 -12.44
N GLN A 18 13.86 1.32 -12.92
CA GLN A 18 14.29 2.69 -13.22
C GLN A 18 14.53 3.50 -11.94
N CYS A 19 13.64 3.36 -10.94
CA CYS A 19 13.74 4.12 -9.70
C CYS A 19 14.86 3.62 -8.79
N TYR A 20 15.28 2.35 -8.88
CA TYR A 20 16.29 1.79 -7.99
C TYR A 20 17.64 2.54 -8.05
N LEU A 21 18.06 2.99 -9.24
CA LEU A 21 19.34 3.68 -9.43
C LEU A 21 19.28 5.17 -9.05
N VAL A 22 18.12 5.82 -9.20
CA VAL A 22 17.93 7.25 -8.89
C VAL A 22 17.45 7.52 -7.46
N THR A 23 16.89 6.51 -6.80
CA THR A 23 16.35 6.63 -5.44
C THR A 23 17.43 6.31 -4.41
N SER A 24 17.74 7.28 -3.56
CA SER A 24 18.67 7.12 -2.43
C SER A 24 18.22 6.02 -1.46
N PRO A 25 19.16 5.35 -0.76
CA PRO A 25 18.84 4.30 0.19
C PRO A 25 17.87 4.74 1.30
N GLU A 26 17.96 5.99 1.77
CA GLU A 26 17.04 6.56 2.75
C GLU A 26 15.59 6.63 2.25
N LYS A 27 15.39 7.04 0.99
CA LYS A 27 14.06 7.09 0.37
C LYS A 27 13.48 5.69 0.18
N LYS A 28 14.32 4.70 -0.15
CA LYS A 28 13.89 3.28 -0.22
C LYS A 28 13.46 2.77 1.16
N ALA A 29 14.20 3.09 2.23
CA ALA A 29 13.81 2.71 3.59
C ALA A 29 12.44 3.30 3.97
N ALA A 30 12.23 4.59 3.74
CA ALA A 30 10.94 5.25 4.00
C ALA A 30 9.80 4.67 3.15
N ALA A 31 10.05 4.34 1.88
CA ALA A 31 9.05 3.72 1.01
C ALA A 31 8.68 2.29 1.48
N ARG A 32 9.66 1.51 1.95
CA ARG A 32 9.40 0.18 2.56
C ARG A 32 8.56 0.28 3.81
N GLU A 33 8.85 1.25 4.68
CA GLU A 33 8.05 1.49 5.87
C GLU A 33 6.62 1.89 5.53
N ARG A 34 6.42 2.83 4.58
CA ARG A 34 5.07 3.20 4.12
C ARG A 34 4.31 2.00 3.54
N GLN A 35 4.94 1.21 2.68
CA GLN A 35 4.31 0.03 2.10
C GLN A 35 3.92 -1.00 3.17
N HIS A 36 4.73 -1.14 4.24
CA HIS A 36 4.39 -1.97 5.39
C HIS A 36 3.19 -1.42 6.17
N GLN A 37 3.15 -0.11 6.44
CA GLN A 37 2.02 0.53 7.10
C GLN A 37 0.72 0.42 6.28
N GLU A 38 0.80 0.56 4.96
CA GLU A 38 -0.34 0.37 4.06
C GLU A 38 -0.82 -1.08 4.05
N ASP A 39 0.09 -2.06 4.06
CA ASP A 39 -0.26 -3.48 4.14
C ASP A 39 -0.91 -3.82 5.49
N LEU A 40 -0.35 -3.28 6.59
CA LEU A 40 -0.95 -3.37 7.92
C LEU A 40 -2.32 -2.71 7.96
N ALA A 41 -2.48 -1.52 7.39
CA ALA A 41 -3.76 -0.81 7.33
C ALA A 41 -4.78 -1.56 6.48
N ARG A 42 -4.37 -2.18 5.37
CA ARG A 42 -5.21 -3.03 4.52
C ARG A 42 -5.62 -4.32 5.23
N SER A 43 -4.68 -4.93 5.94
CA SER A 43 -4.91 -6.12 6.76
C SER A 43 -5.86 -5.82 7.92
N ARG A 44 -5.65 -4.69 8.61
CA ARG A 44 -6.55 -4.14 9.65
C ARG A 44 -7.88 -3.63 9.10
N GLY A 45 -7.91 -3.23 7.83
CA GLY A 45 -9.07 -2.73 7.09
C GLY A 45 -10.10 -3.80 6.69
N LYS A 46 -9.85 -5.08 7.02
CA LYS A 46 -10.90 -6.10 7.13
C LYS A 46 -11.52 -5.97 8.53
N LYS A 47 -12.71 -5.44 8.78
CA LYS A 47 -13.87 -5.05 7.96
C LYS A 47 -14.04 -3.54 8.05
N HIS A 48 -14.47 -2.91 6.96
CA HIS A 48 -15.06 -1.56 7.02
C HIS A 48 -15.99 -1.50 8.23
N ILE A 49 -15.79 -0.54 9.14
CA ILE A 49 -16.62 -0.41 10.36
C ILE A 49 -18.09 -0.16 9.96
N GLY A 50 -18.33 0.31 8.73
CA GLY A 50 -19.66 0.39 8.10
C GLY A 50 -20.18 -0.88 7.43
N ALA A 51 -19.38 -1.93 7.21
CA ALA A 51 -19.87 -3.21 6.69
C ALA A 51 -20.58 -4.07 7.74
N LEU A 52 -20.47 -3.70 9.02
CA LEU A 52 -21.32 -4.21 10.12
C LEU A 52 -22.53 -3.30 10.38
N MET A 53 -22.67 -2.15 9.70
CA MET A 53 -23.92 -1.38 9.71
C MET A 53 -24.87 -1.93 8.64
N SER A 54 -25.16 -3.22 8.72
CA SER A 54 -26.42 -3.76 8.25
C SER A 54 -27.51 -3.26 9.20
N SER A 55 -28.43 -2.48 8.63
CA SER A 55 -29.76 -2.08 9.12
C SER A 55 -29.89 -0.90 10.08
N SER A 56 -30.66 0.08 9.57
CA SER A 56 -31.49 1.08 10.26
C SER A 56 -30.79 2.15 11.09
N THR A 57 -30.87 3.40 10.65
CA THR A 57 -31.97 4.30 11.07
C THR A 57 -31.97 5.56 10.20
N THR A 58 -33.07 5.71 9.45
CA THR A 58 -33.55 6.95 8.83
C THR A 58 -33.55 8.08 9.86
N SER A 59 -32.86 9.19 9.61
CA SER A 59 -33.02 10.41 10.40
C SER A 59 -33.87 11.42 9.61
N PRO A 60 -35.09 11.75 10.06
CA PRO A 60 -35.82 12.91 9.59
C PRO A 60 -35.73 14.02 10.64
N PHE A 61 -34.60 14.73 10.67
CA PHE A 61 -34.46 16.16 10.95
C PHE A 61 -32.98 16.55 10.84
#